data_AF-A0A535X2T8-F1
#
_entry.id   AF-A0A535X2T8-F1
#
_cell.length_a   1.000
_cell.length_b   1.000
_cell.length_c   1.000
_cell.angle_alpha   90.00
_cell.angle_beta   90.00
_cell.angle_gamma   90.00
#
_symmetry.space_group_name_H-M   'P 1'
#
loop_
_entity.id
_entity.type
_entity.pdbx_description
1 polymer ?
#
loop_
_entity_poly.entity_id
_entity_poly.type
_entity_poly.pdbx_seq_one_letter_code
_entity_poly.pdbx_strand_id
1 'polypeptide(L)'
;MLISVRDVNRGLGRLLWPALRASGFEDRTQRTAWRHREDGTDVVEIHSVGPLYDSVGCTSFSFNAYVAASIDWAQPPQGQRDGKTHNRPHYWECDPFVQKLNKMLSQPWFRPFTRPAESLSAPMRLHQEGLKRVVRTDIHDRPDIWFVLEDGTNLDQVLHDLTEVVRERGLPILERFRDAEEVVKMASKGQLHSAAGSPVSERVVQAALAKLGRR
;
A
#
# COMPACT_ATOMS: atom_id res chain seq x y z
N MET A 1 12.27 -23.48 9.86
CA MET A 1 12.77 -23.14 8.50
C MET A 1 12.63 -21.64 8.37
N LEU A 2 13.66 -20.92 7.91
CA LEU A 2 13.55 -19.46 7.75
C LEU A 2 12.69 -19.13 6.53
N ILE A 3 11.77 -18.19 6.70
CA ILE A 3 10.93 -17.69 5.60
C ILE A 3 11.75 -16.86 4.60
N SER A 4 11.29 -16.80 3.36
CA SER A 4 11.88 -16.01 2.27
C SER A 4 10.82 -15.15 1.57
N VAL A 5 11.27 -14.23 0.71
CA VAL A 5 10.40 -13.43 -0.17
C VAL A 5 9.51 -14.32 -1.06
N ARG A 6 10.01 -15.50 -1.44
CA ARG A 6 9.25 -16.46 -2.27
C ARG A 6 8.03 -17.00 -1.52
N ASP A 7 8.15 -17.19 -0.21
CA ASP A 7 7.04 -17.65 0.64
C ASP A 7 5.94 -16.61 0.72
N VAL A 8 6.29 -15.34 0.89
CA VAL A 8 5.32 -14.23 0.85
C VAL A 8 4.66 -14.16 -0.52
N ASN A 9 5.42 -14.20 -1.62
CA ASN A 9 4.86 -14.19 -2.98
C ASN A 9 3.88 -15.35 -3.23
N ARG A 10 4.25 -16.55 -2.77
CA ARG A 10 3.40 -17.74 -2.86
C ARG A 10 2.12 -17.58 -2.04
N GLY A 11 2.24 -17.04 -0.83
CA GLY A 11 1.09 -16.74 0.02
C GLY A 11 0.13 -15.72 -0.59
N LEU A 12 0.65 -14.63 -1.16
CA LEU A 12 -0.16 -13.65 -1.92
C LEU A 12 -0.88 -14.32 -3.09
N GLY A 13 -0.19 -15.22 -3.81
CA GLY A 13 -0.79 -16.01 -4.89
C GLY A 13 -1.90 -16.95 -4.48
N ARG A 14 -1.84 -17.46 -3.25
CA ARG A 14 -2.86 -18.36 -2.70
C ARG A 14 -4.06 -17.61 -2.11
N LEU A 15 -3.84 -16.45 -1.49
CA LEU A 15 -4.87 -15.75 -0.69
C LEU A 15 -5.36 -14.46 -1.33
N LEU A 16 -4.46 -13.49 -1.56
CA LEU A 16 -4.85 -12.15 -2.03
C LEU A 16 -5.28 -12.14 -3.51
N TRP A 17 -4.50 -12.75 -4.39
CA TRP A 17 -4.74 -12.66 -5.84
C TRP A 17 -6.07 -13.30 -6.29
N PRO A 18 -6.49 -14.46 -5.76
CA PRO A 18 -7.83 -14.98 -6.06
C PRO A 18 -8.94 -14.02 -5.61
N ALA A 19 -8.79 -13.39 -4.43
CA ALA A 19 -9.78 -12.43 -3.93
C ALA A 19 -9.87 -11.18 -4.81
N LEU A 20 -8.73 -10.62 -5.23
CA LEU A 20 -8.71 -9.46 -6.14
C LEU A 20 -9.27 -9.80 -7.53
N ARG A 21 -8.98 -10.99 -8.06
CA ARG A 21 -9.54 -11.44 -9.34
C ARG A 21 -11.06 -11.47 -9.31
N ALA A 22 -11.66 -11.92 -8.20
CA ALA A 22 -13.11 -11.91 -8.02
C ALA A 22 -13.71 -10.48 -8.05
N SER A 23 -12.88 -9.44 -7.89
CA SER A 23 -13.27 -8.03 -7.96
C SER A 23 -12.83 -7.33 -9.26
N GLY A 24 -12.36 -8.08 -10.27
CA GLY A 24 -12.02 -7.57 -11.60
C GLY A 24 -10.55 -7.24 -11.83
N PHE A 25 -9.64 -7.58 -10.89
CA PHE A 25 -8.20 -7.42 -11.10
C PHE A 25 -7.64 -8.57 -11.95
N GLU A 26 -7.67 -8.42 -13.27
CA GLU A 26 -7.28 -9.46 -14.22
C GLU A 26 -5.78 -9.44 -14.56
N ASP A 27 -5.13 -8.28 -14.43
CA ASP A 27 -3.70 -8.12 -14.69
C ASP A 27 -2.92 -7.98 -13.38
N ARG A 28 -1.73 -8.61 -13.30
CA ARG A 28 -0.88 -8.54 -12.10
C ARG A 28 0.58 -8.91 -12.35
N THR A 29 1.43 -8.49 -11.42
CA THR A 29 2.77 -9.05 -11.18
C THR A 29 2.75 -9.94 -9.92
N GLN A 30 3.91 -10.12 -9.28
CA GLN A 30 4.02 -10.75 -7.96
C GLN A 30 3.57 -9.84 -6.82
N ARG A 31 3.50 -8.52 -7.05
CA ARG A 31 3.30 -7.51 -5.99
C ARG A 31 2.28 -6.44 -6.32
N THR A 32 1.87 -6.33 -7.57
CA THR A 32 0.91 -5.32 -8.02
C THR A 32 -0.19 -6.00 -8.81
N ALA A 33 -1.43 -5.56 -8.63
CA ALA A 33 -2.57 -5.98 -9.42
C ALA A 33 -3.29 -4.75 -9.98
N TRP A 34 -3.79 -4.86 -11.20
CA TRP A 34 -4.52 -3.80 -11.90
C TRP A 34 -5.91 -4.27 -12.31
N ARG A 35 -6.89 -3.39 -12.11
CA ARG A 35 -8.25 -3.51 -12.65
C ARG A 35 -8.46 -2.37 -13.62
N HIS A 36 -8.51 -2.70 -14.91
CA HIS A 36 -8.76 -1.73 -15.96
C HIS A 36 -10.26 -1.42 -16.06
N ARG A 37 -10.59 -0.13 -16.19
CA ARG A 37 -11.95 0.36 -16.35
C ARG A 37 -12.01 1.33 -17.53
N GLU A 38 -13.20 1.74 -17.92
CA GLU A 38 -13.40 2.70 -19.01
C GLU A 38 -12.80 4.07 -18.69
N ASP A 39 -12.86 4.50 -17.43
CA ASP A 39 -12.40 5.81 -16.96
C ASP A 39 -11.08 5.75 -16.17
N GLY A 40 -10.26 4.73 -16.43
CA GLY A 40 -8.89 4.64 -15.93
C GLY A 40 -8.51 3.26 -15.39
N THR A 41 -7.66 3.21 -14.37
CA THR A 41 -7.13 1.94 -13.81
C THR A 41 -7.02 2.01 -12.30
N ASP A 42 -7.50 0.97 -11.61
CA ASP A 42 -7.28 0.78 -10.18
C ASP A 42 -6.05 -0.09 -9.94
N VAL A 43 -5.35 0.17 -8.83
CA VAL A 43 -4.10 -0.45 -8.45
C VAL A 43 -4.21 -0.97 -7.02
N VAL A 44 -3.77 -2.20 -6.80
CA VAL A 44 -3.43 -2.72 -5.47
C VAL A 44 -1.96 -3.11 -5.48
N GLU A 45 -1.16 -2.52 -4.60
CA GLU A 45 0.29 -2.70 -4.59
C GLU A 45 0.82 -3.05 -3.21
N ILE A 46 1.63 -4.12 -3.15
CA ILE A 46 2.28 -4.63 -1.95
C ILE A 46 3.75 -4.26 -1.99
N HIS A 47 4.15 -3.32 -1.15
CA HIS A 47 5.51 -2.79 -1.14
C HIS A 47 6.27 -3.32 0.08
N SER A 48 7.36 -4.04 -0.20
CA SER A 48 8.23 -4.55 0.86
C SER A 48 8.91 -3.38 1.55
N VAL A 49 9.14 -3.46 2.85
CA VAL A 49 9.88 -2.42 3.58
C VAL A 49 11.30 -2.25 3.02
N GLY A 50 11.84 -3.32 2.41
CA GLY A 50 13.07 -3.24 1.63
C GLY A 50 14.33 -3.25 2.51
N PRO A 51 15.49 -2.82 1.98
CA PRO A 51 16.80 -3.02 2.62
C PRO A 51 16.98 -2.28 3.94
N LEU A 52 16.12 -1.30 4.21
CA LEU A 52 16.10 -0.53 5.45
C LEU A 52 15.18 -1.15 6.51
N TYR A 53 14.76 -2.40 6.35
CA TYR A 53 13.90 -3.10 7.31
C TYR A 53 14.42 -3.04 8.75
N ASP A 54 15.75 -3.14 8.93
CA ASP A 54 16.35 -3.03 10.26
C ASP A 54 16.12 -1.63 10.83
N SER A 55 16.29 -0.55 10.05
CA SER A 55 16.01 0.84 10.50
C SER A 55 14.57 1.11 10.97
N VAL A 56 13.63 0.22 10.67
CA VAL A 56 12.24 0.32 11.16
C VAL A 56 11.86 -0.88 12.03
N GLY A 57 12.86 -1.64 12.45
CA GLY A 57 12.72 -2.71 13.40
C GLY A 57 12.00 -3.94 12.89
N CYS A 58 11.90 -4.15 11.57
CA CYS A 58 11.14 -5.28 11.01
C CYS A 58 12.01 -6.33 10.32
N THR A 59 11.38 -7.24 9.57
CA THR A 59 12.09 -8.19 8.70
C THR A 59 12.06 -7.72 7.25
N SER A 60 13.03 -8.16 6.43
CA SER A 60 13.15 -7.75 5.02
C SER A 60 11.93 -8.10 4.14
N PHE A 61 11.11 -9.03 4.60
CA PHE A 61 9.90 -9.51 3.94
C PHE A 61 8.61 -9.04 4.63
N SER A 62 8.70 -8.17 5.65
CA SER A 62 7.58 -7.34 6.10
C SER A 62 7.23 -6.32 5.03
N PHE A 63 5.96 -5.90 4.97
CA PHE A 63 5.46 -5.07 3.88
C PHE A 63 4.35 -4.11 4.33
N ASN A 64 4.11 -3.11 3.50
CA ASN A 64 2.92 -2.26 3.53
C ASN A 64 2.13 -2.46 2.24
N ALA A 65 0.91 -1.95 2.21
CA ALA A 65 0.01 -2.10 1.07
C ALA A 65 -0.68 -0.78 0.74
N TYR A 66 -0.93 -0.58 -0.54
CA TYR A 66 -1.58 0.61 -1.07
C TYR A 66 -2.72 0.20 -2.00
N VAL A 67 -3.78 1.00 -1.99
CA VAL A 67 -4.73 1.09 -3.11
C VAL A 67 -4.61 2.44 -3.76
N ALA A 68 -4.71 2.49 -5.08
CA ALA A 68 -4.64 3.74 -5.82
C ALA A 68 -5.46 3.70 -7.11
N ALA A 69 -5.81 4.85 -7.65
CA ALA A 69 -6.55 4.94 -8.90
C ALA A 69 -5.97 6.01 -9.84
N SER A 70 -5.68 5.62 -11.07
CA SER A 70 -5.52 6.56 -12.19
C SER A 70 -6.90 6.80 -12.81
N ILE A 71 -7.27 8.07 -12.96
CA ILE A 71 -8.64 8.48 -13.29
C ILE A 71 -8.61 9.54 -14.38
N ASP A 72 -9.05 9.17 -15.59
CA ASP A 72 -8.82 9.97 -16.80
C ASP A 72 -9.44 11.37 -16.75
N TRP A 73 -10.59 11.51 -16.11
CA TRP A 73 -11.28 12.80 -15.99
C TRP A 73 -10.62 13.74 -14.96
N ALA A 74 -9.88 13.19 -13.99
CA ALA A 74 -9.22 13.96 -12.94
C ALA A 74 -7.77 14.30 -13.33
N GLN A 75 -7.09 13.31 -13.92
CA GLN A 75 -5.73 13.43 -14.40
C GLN A 75 -5.51 12.49 -15.59
N PRO A 76 -5.08 12.99 -16.76
CA PRO A 76 -4.73 12.11 -17.86
C PRO A 76 -3.55 11.21 -17.44
N PRO A 77 -3.53 9.94 -17.89
CA PRO A 77 -2.54 8.96 -17.46
C PRO A 77 -1.12 9.43 -17.81
N GLN A 78 -0.22 9.45 -16.81
CA GLN A 78 1.19 9.86 -16.97
C GLN A 78 2.14 8.70 -17.29
N GLY A 79 1.63 7.48 -17.47
CA GLY A 79 2.42 6.25 -17.57
C GLY A 79 2.93 5.89 -18.96
N GLN A 80 4.09 5.23 -18.98
CA GLN A 80 4.73 4.64 -20.15
C GLN A 80 3.89 3.47 -20.68
N ARG A 81 3.40 3.55 -21.93
CA ARG A 81 2.75 2.42 -22.61
C ARG A 81 3.80 1.34 -22.88
N ASP A 82 3.86 0.32 -22.03
CA ASP A 82 4.86 -0.77 -22.08
C ASP A 82 4.64 -1.76 -23.25
N GLY A 83 4.23 -1.28 -24.43
CA GLY A 83 3.89 -2.09 -25.61
C GLY A 83 2.66 -3.00 -25.45
N LYS A 84 2.22 -3.26 -24.21
CA LYS A 84 0.92 -3.86 -23.86
C LYS A 84 -0.18 -2.80 -23.92
N THR A 85 -1.38 -3.21 -24.29
CA THR A 85 -2.53 -2.35 -24.61
C THR A 85 -3.05 -1.49 -23.44
N HIS A 86 -2.61 -1.72 -22.21
CA HIS A 86 -3.15 -1.07 -21.01
C HIS A 86 -2.06 -0.42 -20.15
N ASN A 87 -2.40 0.76 -19.59
CA ASN A 87 -1.54 1.49 -18.66
C ASN A 87 -1.43 0.70 -17.33
N ARG A 88 -0.21 0.54 -16.81
CA ARG A 88 0.09 -0.19 -15.56
C ARG A 88 0.77 0.73 -14.56
N PRO A 89 0.05 1.74 -14.03
CA PRO A 89 0.66 2.69 -13.13
C PRO A 89 1.04 2.03 -11.81
N HIS A 90 2.10 2.52 -11.19
CA HIS A 90 2.40 2.30 -9.79
C HIS A 90 1.59 3.26 -8.91
N TYR A 91 1.46 2.94 -7.61
CA TYR A 91 0.64 3.76 -6.71
C TYR A 91 1.08 5.24 -6.67
N TRP A 92 2.39 5.53 -6.75
CA TRP A 92 2.91 6.91 -6.69
C TRP A 92 2.59 7.73 -7.95
N GLU A 93 2.23 7.08 -9.06
CA GLU A 93 1.81 7.74 -10.30
C GLU A 93 0.31 8.08 -10.29
N CYS A 94 -0.41 7.70 -9.23
CA CYS A 94 -1.85 7.90 -9.08
C CYS A 94 -2.20 9.04 -8.12
N ASP A 95 -1.24 9.89 -7.74
CA ASP A 95 -1.49 11.01 -6.83
C ASP A 95 -2.56 11.98 -7.39
N PRO A 96 -3.58 12.39 -6.62
CA PRO A 96 -3.73 12.22 -5.17
C PRO A 96 -4.66 11.07 -4.74
N PHE A 97 -5.06 10.20 -5.66
CA PHE A 97 -5.97 9.07 -5.40
C PHE A 97 -5.18 7.86 -4.91
N VAL A 98 -4.52 8.02 -3.77
CA VAL A 98 -3.68 7.00 -3.13
C VAL A 98 -4.11 6.85 -1.69
N GLN A 99 -4.26 5.61 -1.23
CA GLN A 99 -4.49 5.29 0.16
C GLN A 99 -3.51 4.21 0.62
N LYS A 100 -2.70 4.53 1.63
CA LYS A 100 -1.97 3.53 2.41
C LYS A 100 -2.94 2.77 3.30
N LEU A 101 -2.90 1.44 3.25
CA LEU A 101 -3.76 0.59 4.05
C LEU A 101 -3.19 0.35 5.44
N ASN A 102 -4.08 0.38 6.43
CA ASN A 102 -3.77 0.00 7.80
C ASN A 102 -4.34 -1.39 8.09
N LYS A 103 -3.50 -2.25 8.68
CA LYS A 103 -3.85 -3.60 9.13
C LYS A 103 -4.93 -3.58 10.21
N MET A 104 -5.68 -4.66 10.35
CA MET A 104 -6.58 -4.89 11.51
C MET A 104 -5.92 -5.79 12.55
N LEU A 105 -4.96 -6.61 12.11
CA LEU A 105 -4.17 -7.49 12.93
C LEU A 105 -3.27 -6.70 13.88
N SER A 106 -3.55 -6.78 15.18
CA SER A 106 -2.63 -6.28 16.19
C SER A 106 -1.43 -7.23 16.33
N GLN A 107 -0.22 -6.68 16.27
CA GLN A 107 1.03 -7.42 16.41
C GLN A 107 1.89 -6.83 17.54
N PRO A 108 1.35 -6.72 18.77
CA PRO A 108 2.03 -6.02 19.83
C PRO A 108 3.28 -6.78 20.29
N TRP A 109 3.29 -8.09 20.06
CA TRP A 109 4.38 -8.99 20.38
C TRP A 109 5.59 -8.84 19.44
N PHE A 110 5.50 -8.06 18.37
CA PHE A 110 6.61 -7.89 17.45
C PHE A 110 7.71 -7.05 18.09
N ARG A 111 8.89 -7.67 18.26
CA ARG A 111 10.06 -7.04 18.86
C ARG A 111 11.10 -6.74 17.77
N PRO A 112 11.44 -5.47 17.56
CA PRO A 112 12.56 -5.09 16.71
C PRO A 112 13.88 -5.72 17.13
N PHE A 113 14.75 -5.99 16.15
CA PHE A 113 16.20 -6.20 16.39
C PHE A 113 16.58 -7.42 17.25
N THR A 114 15.86 -8.53 17.12
CA THR A 114 16.12 -9.75 17.92
C THR A 114 17.44 -10.45 17.57
N ARG A 115 18.07 -10.11 16.44
CA ARG A 115 19.39 -10.63 16.07
C ARG A 115 20.52 -9.66 16.47
N PRO A 116 21.72 -10.17 16.82
CA PRO A 116 22.90 -9.35 17.02
C PRO A 116 23.23 -8.54 15.77
N ALA A 117 23.69 -7.31 15.97
CA ALA A 117 24.02 -6.34 14.92
C ALA A 117 25.26 -6.72 14.08
N GLU A 118 25.77 -7.94 14.21
CA GLU A 118 27.10 -8.37 13.77
C GLU A 118 27.25 -8.36 12.25
N SER A 119 26.15 -8.51 11.50
CA SER A 119 26.14 -8.43 10.04
C SER A 119 25.88 -7.03 9.48
N LEU A 120 25.70 -6.01 10.33
CA LEU A 120 25.37 -4.65 9.89
C LEU A 120 26.63 -3.78 9.74
N SER A 121 26.59 -2.84 8.80
CA SER A 121 27.63 -1.82 8.67
C SER A 121 27.71 -0.95 9.93
N ALA A 122 28.86 -0.34 10.22
CA ALA A 122 29.03 0.49 11.42
C ALA A 122 27.98 1.62 11.55
N PRO A 123 27.61 2.37 10.49
CA PRO A 123 26.52 3.36 10.58
C PRO A 123 25.16 2.74 10.90
N MET A 124 24.86 1.56 10.35
CA MET A 124 23.61 0.85 10.63
C MET A 124 23.54 0.30 12.05
N ARG A 125 24.67 -0.17 12.60
CA ARG A 125 24.74 -0.56 14.02
C ARG A 125 24.47 0.63 14.95
N LEU A 126 25.11 1.77 14.71
CA LEU A 126 24.88 2.99 15.49
C LEU A 126 23.42 3.48 15.37
N HIS A 127 22.85 3.38 14.17
CA HIS A 127 21.44 3.69 13.94
C HIS A 127 20.52 2.73 14.69
N GLN A 128 20.79 1.42 14.63
CA GLN A 128 20.06 0.39 15.37
C GLN A 128 20.13 0.61 16.89
N GLU A 129 21.32 0.93 17.42
CA GLU A 129 21.51 1.27 18.84
C GLU A 129 20.77 2.56 19.22
N GLY A 130 20.79 3.58 18.35
CA GLY A 130 20.01 4.80 18.52
C GLY A 130 18.50 4.51 18.54
N LEU A 131 18.02 3.67 17.63
CA LEU A 131 16.63 3.24 17.59
C LEU A 131 16.25 2.43 18.83
N LYS A 132 17.09 1.51 19.30
CA LYS A 132 16.85 0.79 20.57
C LYS A 132 16.74 1.71 21.80
N ARG A 133 17.31 2.92 21.74
CA ARG A 133 17.21 3.93 22.81
C ARG A 133 15.96 4.81 22.68
N VAL A 134 15.52 5.07 21.46
CA VAL A 134 14.38 5.97 21.15
C VAL A 134 13.07 5.18 21.06
N VAL A 135 13.07 4.10 20.29
CA VAL A 135 12.09 3.02 20.33
C VAL A 135 12.39 2.26 21.61
N ARG A 136 11.78 2.73 22.71
CA ARG A 136 11.78 2.00 23.99
C ARG A 136 11.48 0.52 23.73
N THR A 137 11.87 -0.37 24.64
CA THR A 137 11.52 -1.81 24.64
C THR A 137 10.01 -2.12 24.62
N ASP A 138 9.19 -1.12 24.36
CA ASP A 138 7.76 -1.17 24.18
C ASP A 138 7.41 -1.86 22.85
N ILE A 139 6.38 -2.68 22.96
CA ILE A 139 5.53 -3.24 21.91
C ILE A 139 5.50 -2.35 20.64
N HIS A 140 6.04 -2.85 19.52
CA HIS A 140 6.05 -2.13 18.24
C HIS A 140 4.93 -2.63 17.32
N ASP A 141 3.77 -1.97 17.37
CA ASP A 141 2.62 -2.30 16.52
C ASP A 141 2.26 -1.16 15.57
N ARG A 142 3.05 -0.99 14.52
CA ARG A 142 2.72 -0.02 13.48
C ARG A 142 1.47 -0.46 12.70
N PRO A 143 0.45 0.42 12.58
CA PRO A 143 -0.79 0.07 11.91
C PRO A 143 -0.61 -0.10 10.40
N ASP A 144 0.45 0.44 9.81
CA ASP A 144 0.66 0.50 8.37
C ASP A 144 1.69 -0.52 7.85
N ILE A 145 2.17 -1.43 8.72
CA ILE A 145 3.12 -2.48 8.37
C ILE A 145 2.61 -3.82 8.90
N TRP A 146 2.48 -4.77 7.97
CA TRP A 146 2.31 -6.18 8.32
C TRP A 146 3.68 -6.77 8.62
N PHE A 147 3.91 -7.07 9.91
CA PHE A 147 5.17 -7.67 10.34
C PHE A 147 5.14 -9.17 10.12
N VAL A 148 6.14 -9.71 9.43
CA VAL A 148 6.27 -11.15 9.24
C VAL A 148 7.46 -11.65 10.05
N LEU A 149 7.26 -12.69 10.85
CA LEU A 149 8.31 -13.33 11.65
C LEU A 149 9.31 -14.08 10.77
N GLU A 150 10.54 -14.21 11.24
CA GLU A 150 11.63 -14.89 10.52
C GLU A 150 11.41 -16.38 10.32
N ASP A 151 10.67 -17.02 11.20
CA ASP A 151 10.25 -18.41 11.05
C ASP A 151 8.97 -18.57 10.21
N GLY A 152 8.34 -17.44 9.81
CA GLY A 152 7.11 -17.41 9.03
C GLY A 152 5.87 -17.90 9.76
N THR A 153 5.93 -18.14 11.07
CA THR A 153 4.82 -18.75 11.86
C THR A 153 3.54 -17.93 11.82
N ASN A 154 3.63 -16.62 11.58
CA ASN A 154 2.49 -15.73 11.48
C ASN A 154 2.12 -15.33 10.02
N LEU A 155 2.77 -15.91 9.00
CA LEU A 155 2.58 -15.48 7.61
C LEU A 155 1.12 -15.61 7.16
N ASP A 156 0.48 -16.74 7.44
CA ASP A 156 -0.91 -16.97 7.00
C ASP A 156 -1.87 -15.98 7.66
N GLN A 157 -1.69 -15.70 8.95
CA GLN A 157 -2.47 -14.70 9.68
C GLN A 157 -2.31 -13.30 9.06
N VAL A 158 -1.07 -12.91 8.75
CA VAL A 158 -0.76 -11.62 8.10
C VAL A 158 -1.44 -11.51 6.73
N LEU A 159 -1.40 -12.56 5.93
CA LEU A 159 -1.96 -12.53 4.58
C LEU A 159 -3.49 -12.60 4.57
N HIS A 160 -4.09 -13.29 5.54
CA HIS A 160 -5.53 -13.23 5.76
C HIS A 160 -5.98 -11.82 6.12
N ASP A 161 -5.32 -11.18 7.09
CA ASP A 161 -5.64 -9.81 7.47
C ASP A 161 -5.46 -8.82 6.31
N LEU A 162 -4.36 -8.91 5.56
CA LEU A 162 -4.16 -8.11 4.35
C LEU A 162 -5.32 -8.28 3.36
N THR A 163 -5.74 -9.52 3.12
CA THR A 163 -6.82 -9.82 2.17
C THR A 163 -8.15 -9.23 2.65
N GLU A 164 -8.45 -9.33 3.94
CA GLU A 164 -9.64 -8.71 4.53
C GLU A 164 -9.57 -7.19 4.46
N VAL A 165 -8.45 -6.56 4.82
CA VAL A 165 -8.28 -5.11 4.74
C VAL A 165 -8.46 -4.59 3.32
N VAL A 166 -7.88 -5.28 2.33
CA VAL A 166 -8.04 -4.91 0.92
C VAL A 166 -9.52 -5.02 0.53
N ARG A 167 -10.22 -6.08 0.90
CA ARG A 167 -11.65 -6.26 0.58
C ARG A 167 -12.57 -5.25 1.26
N GLU A 168 -12.42 -5.11 2.57
CA GLU A 168 -13.36 -4.34 3.42
C GLU A 168 -13.06 -2.85 3.44
N ARG A 169 -11.82 -2.43 3.13
CA ARG A 169 -11.39 -1.03 3.18
C ARG A 169 -10.81 -0.55 1.85
N GLY A 170 -9.94 -1.34 1.24
CA GLY A 170 -9.27 -0.98 -0.01
C GLY A 170 -10.22 -0.81 -1.19
N LEU A 171 -11.01 -1.84 -1.49
CA LEU A 171 -11.94 -1.82 -2.62
C LEU A 171 -13.02 -0.72 -2.50
N PRO A 172 -13.68 -0.51 -1.34
CA PRO A 172 -14.62 0.60 -1.18
C PRO A 172 -13.99 1.98 -1.43
N ILE A 173 -12.73 2.19 -1.04
CA ILE A 173 -12.02 3.45 -1.29
C ILE A 173 -11.80 3.67 -2.79
N LEU A 174 -11.45 2.61 -3.54
CA LEU A 174 -11.31 2.71 -4.99
C LEU A 174 -12.61 3.11 -5.69
N GLU A 175 -13.76 2.60 -5.23
CA GLU A 175 -15.06 3.06 -5.77
C GLU A 175 -15.32 4.53 -5.44
N ARG A 176 -14.98 4.99 -4.22
CA ARG A 176 -15.13 6.40 -3.83
C ARG A 176 -14.22 7.34 -4.60
N PHE A 177 -13.02 6.92 -4.99
CA PHE A 177 -12.16 7.75 -5.83
C PHE A 177 -12.77 8.03 -7.21
N ARG A 178 -13.64 7.15 -7.72
CA ARG A 178 -14.25 7.31 -9.05
C ARG A 178 -15.56 8.09 -9.03
N ASP A 179 -16.17 8.24 -7.87
CA ASP A 179 -17.33 9.09 -7.68
C ASP A 179 -16.91 10.55 -7.52
N ALA A 180 -17.19 11.38 -8.52
CA ALA A 180 -16.82 12.79 -8.52
C ALA A 180 -17.41 13.57 -7.33
N GLU A 181 -18.61 13.22 -6.85
CA GLU A 181 -19.20 13.88 -5.68
C GLU A 181 -18.46 13.48 -4.39
N GLU A 182 -18.12 12.20 -4.24
CA GLU A 182 -17.29 11.74 -3.13
C GLU A 182 -15.88 12.36 -3.17
N VAL A 183 -15.29 12.53 -4.34
CA VAL A 183 -13.97 13.19 -4.48
C VAL A 183 -14.00 14.62 -3.95
N VAL A 184 -15.06 15.40 -4.24
CA VAL A 184 -15.22 16.75 -3.67
C VAL A 184 -15.32 16.70 -2.14
N LYS A 185 -16.07 15.74 -1.59
CA LYS A 185 -16.19 15.53 -0.13
C LYS A 185 -14.86 15.10 0.49
N MET A 186 -14.09 14.24 -0.18
CA MET A 186 -12.79 13.78 0.30
C MET A 186 -11.76 14.89 0.29
N ALA A 187 -11.71 15.68 -0.79
CA ALA A 187 -10.81 16.83 -0.91
C ALA A 187 -11.06 17.87 0.19
N SER A 188 -12.31 18.24 0.43
CA SER A 188 -12.68 19.22 1.48
C SER A 188 -12.35 18.74 2.90
N LYS A 189 -12.34 17.43 3.13
CA LYS A 189 -11.96 16.81 4.41
C LYS A 189 -10.47 16.48 4.53
N GLY A 190 -9.66 16.77 3.51
CA GLY A 190 -8.23 16.38 3.49
C GLY A 190 -8.00 14.87 3.49
N GLN A 191 -8.92 14.10 2.89
CA GLN A 191 -8.87 12.63 2.81
C GLN A 191 -8.23 12.13 1.51
N LEU A 192 -7.82 13.04 0.62
CA LEU A 192 -6.96 12.71 -0.50
C LEU A 192 -5.49 12.71 -0.02
N HIS A 193 -4.60 12.08 -0.78
CA HIS A 193 -3.18 12.04 -0.43
C HIS A 193 -2.53 13.45 -0.46
N SER A 194 -3.07 14.35 -1.29
CA SER A 194 -2.71 15.77 -1.28
C SER A 194 -3.38 16.54 -0.14
N ALA A 195 -2.68 17.52 0.43
CA ALA A 195 -3.24 18.41 1.44
C ALA A 195 -4.49 19.17 0.93
N ALA A 196 -5.48 19.36 1.81
CA ALA A 196 -6.66 20.16 1.53
C ALA A 196 -6.26 21.60 1.17
N GLY A 197 -6.88 22.15 0.11
CA GLY A 197 -6.56 23.49 -0.40
C GLY A 197 -5.20 23.61 -1.11
N SER A 198 -4.49 22.49 -1.32
CA SER A 198 -3.31 22.51 -2.19
C SER A 198 -3.73 22.69 -3.67
N PRO A 199 -2.85 23.22 -4.54
CA PRO A 199 -3.14 23.33 -5.97
C PRO A 199 -3.46 21.99 -6.65
N VAL A 200 -2.98 20.87 -6.12
CA VAL A 200 -3.35 19.53 -6.59
C VAL A 200 -4.80 19.22 -6.22
N SER A 201 -5.15 19.39 -4.94
CA SER A 201 -6.51 19.15 -4.44
C SER A 201 -7.54 20.06 -5.12
N GLU A 202 -7.22 21.33 -5.34
CA GLU A 202 -8.11 22.28 -6.02
C GLU A 202 -8.38 21.87 -7.47
N ARG A 203 -7.34 21.47 -8.21
CA ARG A 203 -7.50 20.98 -9.60
C ARG A 203 -8.39 19.74 -9.66
N VAL A 204 -8.21 18.81 -8.72
CA VAL A 204 -9.06 17.61 -8.65
C VAL A 204 -10.52 17.97 -8.34
N VAL A 205 -10.76 18.92 -7.43
CA VAL A 205 -12.12 19.41 -7.14
C VAL A 205 -12.75 20.06 -8.37
N GLN A 206 -12.01 20.91 -9.09
CA GLN A 206 -12.50 21.54 -10.32
C GLN A 206 -12.82 20.51 -11.40
N ALA A 207 -11.96 19.51 -11.59
CA ALA A 207 -12.22 18.41 -12.53
C ALA A 207 -13.46 17.59 -12.15
N ALA A 208 -13.65 17.32 -10.85
CA ALA A 208 -14.82 16.62 -10.34
C ALA A 208 -16.11 17.43 -10.55
N LEU A 209 -16.10 18.73 -10.26
CA LEU A 209 -17.24 19.63 -10.51
C LEU A 209 -17.59 19.69 -12.00
N ALA A 210 -16.58 19.82 -12.86
CA ALA A 210 -16.77 19.79 -14.31
C ALA A 210 -17.40 18.48 -14.79
N LYS A 211 -16.96 17.32 -14.27
CA LYS A 211 -17.57 16.01 -14.56
C LYS A 211 -19.04 15.93 -14.12
N LEU A 212 -19.40 16.62 -13.03
CA LEU A 212 -20.79 16.72 -12.54
C LEU A 212 -21.63 17.75 -13.30
N GLY A 213 -21.05 18.47 -14.28
CA GLY A 213 -21.73 19.57 -14.98
C GLY A 213 -21.96 20.80 -14.10
N ARG A 214 -21.25 20.92 -12.98
CA ARG A 214 -21.32 22.06 -12.05
C ARG A 214 -20.10 22.96 -12.34
N ARG A 215 -20.34 24.24 -12.62
CA ARG A 215 -19.29 25.26 -12.76
C ARG A 215 -19.33 26.18 -11.56
#